data_AF-A0A091KEB0-F1
#
_entry.id   AF-A0A091KEB0-F1
#
_cell.length_a   1.000
_cell.length_b   1.000
_cell.length_c   1.000
_cell.angle_alpha   90.00
_cell.angle_beta   90.00
_cell.angle_gamma   90.00
#
_symmetry.space_group_name_H-M   'P 1'
#
loop_
_entity.id
_entity.type
_entity.pdbx_description
1 polymer ?
#
loop_
_entity_poly.entity_id
_entity_poly.type
_entity_poly.pdbx_seq_one_letter_code
_entity_poly.pdbx_strand_id
1 'polypeptide(L)'
;VKYLNAYTGTVLLRCRKDCYRLLCSALPFVRQLESRNQRYPCSLNTLHVGGTIRTCQKFLIQYNRRQLLMLLQNCTNEEERRCVQKSLLSCSLTEEASQSGDEEDDDGTE
;
A
#
# COMPACT_ATOMS: atom_id res chain seq x y z
N VAL A 1 -11.35 0.54 8.07
CA VAL A 1 -10.56 0.59 6.80
C VAL A 1 -10.55 2.04 6.32
N LYS A 2 -9.40 2.59 5.90
CA LYS A 2 -9.32 3.98 5.39
C LYS A 2 -9.21 4.05 3.87
N TYR A 3 -8.68 3.01 3.23
CA TYR A 3 -8.57 2.89 1.79
C TYR A 3 -8.57 1.41 1.40
N LEU A 4 -9.23 1.08 0.30
CA LEU A 4 -9.23 -0.24 -0.33
C LEU A 4 -9.19 -0.02 -1.84
N ASN A 5 -8.24 -0.65 -2.51
CA ASN A 5 -8.23 -0.76 -3.95
C ASN A 5 -8.44 -2.22 -4.35
N ALA A 6 -9.61 -2.51 -4.91
CA ALA A 6 -9.97 -3.86 -5.34
C ALA A 6 -9.14 -4.35 -6.54
N TYR A 7 -8.65 -3.43 -7.39
CA TYR A 7 -7.85 -3.78 -8.56
C TYR A 7 -6.41 -4.15 -8.20
N THR A 8 -5.81 -3.47 -7.23
CA THR A 8 -4.43 -3.75 -6.78
C THR A 8 -4.37 -4.64 -5.53
N GLY A 9 -5.51 -4.97 -4.92
CA GLY A 9 -5.58 -5.76 -3.68
C GLY A 9 -4.93 -5.07 -2.48
N THR A 10 -4.82 -3.74 -2.48
CA THR A 10 -4.13 -2.98 -1.42
C THR A 10 -5.12 -2.38 -0.44
N VAL A 11 -4.85 -2.52 0.86
CA VAL A 11 -5.70 -2.01 1.96
C VAL A 11 -4.89 -1.14 2.90
N LEU A 12 -5.43 0.02 3.29
CA LEU A 12 -4.89 0.83 4.38
C LEU A 12 -5.77 0.67 5.63
N LEU A 13 -5.18 0.08 6.67
CA LEU A 13 -5.81 -0.14 7.97
C LEU A 13 -5.24 0.83 9.01
N ARG A 14 -6.13 1.48 9.77
CA ARG A 14 -5.73 2.28 10.95
C ARG A 14 -5.91 1.43 12.20
N CYS A 15 -4.92 1.43 13.07
CA CYS A 15 -4.97 0.79 14.38
C CYS A 15 -4.30 1.69 15.44
N ARG A 16 -4.51 1.37 16.72
CA ARG A 16 -3.78 2.00 17.82
C ARG A 16 -2.33 1.52 17.84
N LYS A 17 -1.40 2.38 18.28
CA LYS A 17 0.03 2.07 18.38
C LYS A 17 0.30 0.83 19.27
N ASP A 18 -0.52 0.59 20.28
CA ASP A 18 -0.31 -0.56 21.17
C ASP A 18 -0.75 -1.89 20.54
N CYS A 19 -1.63 -1.84 19.53
CA CYS A 19 -2.28 -3.02 18.97
C CYS A 19 -1.76 -3.40 17.57
N TYR A 20 -0.87 -2.62 16.95
CA TYR A 20 -0.45 -2.92 15.56
C TYR A 20 0.22 -4.29 15.44
N ARG A 21 0.96 -4.73 16.47
CA ARG A 21 1.63 -6.05 16.47
C ARG A 21 0.62 -7.19 16.46
N LEU A 22 -0.42 -7.09 17.28
CA LEU A 22 -1.52 -8.05 17.31
C LEU A 22 -2.27 -8.08 15.97
N LEU A 23 -2.52 -6.90 15.37
CA LEU A 23 -3.14 -6.84 14.05
C LEU A 23 -2.25 -7.53 13.00
N CYS A 24 -0.96 -7.21 12.97
CA CYS A 24 -0.02 -7.80 12.01
C CYS A 24 0.12 -9.30 12.16
N SER A 25 0.07 -9.84 13.40
CA SER A 25 0.10 -11.29 13.62
C SER A 25 -1.22 -11.97 13.29
N ALA A 26 -2.36 -11.27 13.39
CA ALA A 26 -3.67 -11.82 13.07
C ALA A 26 -3.97 -11.87 11.56
N LEU A 27 -3.44 -10.92 10.78
CA LEU A 27 -3.74 -10.80 9.34
C LEU A 27 -3.45 -12.09 8.53
N PRO A 28 -2.32 -12.79 8.71
CA PRO A 28 -2.03 -14.04 8.00
C PRO A 28 -3.03 -15.17 8.29
N PHE A 29 -3.76 -15.12 9.41
CA PHE A 29 -4.76 -16.13 9.76
C PHE A 29 -6.09 -15.92 9.03
N VAL A 30 -6.31 -14.78 8.37
CA VAL A 30 -7.46 -14.56 7.50
C VAL A 30 -7.21 -15.28 6.17
N ARG A 31 -7.71 -16.51 6.08
CA ARG A 31 -7.50 -17.38 4.90
C ARG A 31 -8.67 -17.43 3.92
N GLN A 32 -9.85 -17.03 4.36
CA GLN A 32 -11.08 -17.10 3.57
C GLN A 32 -11.95 -15.89 3.88
N LEU A 33 -12.52 -15.29 2.83
CA LEU A 33 -13.52 -14.24 2.93
C LEU A 33 -14.85 -14.79 2.41
N GLU A 34 -15.90 -14.72 3.22
CA GLU A 34 -17.24 -15.16 2.85
C GLU A 34 -18.09 -13.98 2.37
N SER A 35 -18.74 -14.14 1.22
CA SER A 35 -19.68 -13.16 0.65
C SER A 35 -20.75 -13.87 -0.16
N ARG A 36 -22.03 -13.54 0.06
CA ARG A 36 -23.19 -14.11 -0.66
C ARG A 36 -23.15 -15.65 -0.76
N ASN A 37 -22.88 -16.33 0.36
CA ASN A 37 -22.73 -17.80 0.44
C ASN A 37 -21.58 -18.40 -0.42
N GLN A 38 -20.64 -17.57 -0.88
CA GLN A 38 -19.42 -18.01 -1.55
C GLN A 38 -18.20 -17.69 -0.68
N ARG A 39 -17.23 -18.59 -0.66
CA ARG A 39 -15.97 -18.42 0.08
C ARG A 39 -14.83 -18.20 -0.91
N TYR A 40 -14.10 -17.12 -0.71
CA TYR A 40 -12.95 -16.76 -1.53
C TYR A 40 -11.68 -16.96 -0.71
N PRO A 41 -10.74 -17.81 -1.15
CA PRO A 41 -9.45 -17.93 -0.50
C PRO A 41 -8.69 -16.61 -0.62
N CYS A 42 -8.09 -16.15 0.48
CA CYS A 42 -7.30 -14.93 0.50
C CYS A 42 -6.14 -15.04 1.48
N SER A 43 -5.16 -14.16 1.33
CA SER A 43 -4.06 -14.00 2.29
C SER A 43 -3.81 -12.51 2.47
N LEU A 44 -3.81 -12.04 3.72
CA LEU A 44 -3.54 -10.65 4.04
C LEU A 44 -2.15 -10.55 4.65
N ASN A 45 -1.24 -9.88 3.92
CA ASN A 45 0.12 -9.67 4.36
C ASN A 45 0.35 -8.19 4.68
N THR A 46 1.02 -7.92 5.79
CA THR A 46 1.43 -6.56 6.14
C THR A 46 2.59 -6.14 5.23
N LEU A 47 2.34 -5.15 4.39
CA LEU A 47 3.36 -4.60 3.50
C LEU A 47 4.23 -3.53 4.19
N HIS A 48 3.60 -2.64 4.95
CA HIS A 48 4.27 -1.54 5.66
C HIS A 48 3.42 -1.05 6.85
N VAL A 49 4.08 -0.60 7.90
CA VAL A 49 3.46 0.08 9.05
C VAL A 49 4.09 1.45 9.17
N GLY A 50 3.27 2.50 9.07
CA GLY A 50 3.69 3.89 9.19
C GLY A 50 2.84 4.65 10.20
N GLY A 51 3.39 5.75 10.74
CA GLY A 51 2.72 6.59 11.73
C GLY A 51 1.63 7.49 11.14
N THR A 52 1.76 7.88 9.87
CA THR A 52 0.83 8.78 9.19
C THR A 52 0.37 8.20 7.86
N ILE A 53 -0.81 8.61 7.38
CA ILE A 53 -1.32 8.17 6.07
C ILE A 53 -0.36 8.59 4.95
N ARG A 54 0.20 9.81 5.02
CA ARG A 54 1.13 10.34 4.01
C ARG A 54 2.40 9.49 3.87
N THR A 55 2.99 9.04 4.98
CA THR A 55 4.20 8.18 4.93
C THR A 55 3.89 6.81 4.32
N CYS A 56 2.76 6.19 4.68
CA CYS A 56 2.30 4.95 4.05
C CYS A 56 2.06 5.11 2.54
N GLN A 57 1.51 6.25 2.10
CA GLN A 57 1.29 6.54 0.68
C GLN A 57 2.61 6.70 -0.09
N LYS A 58 3.57 7.46 0.45
CA LYS A 58 4.91 7.59 -0.14
C LYS A 58 5.57 6.23 -0.32
N PHE A 59 5.51 5.39 0.71
CA PHE A 59 5.99 4.01 0.65
C PHE A 59 5.27 3.21 -0.45
N LEU A 60 3.93 3.29 -0.53
CA LEU A 60 3.14 2.52 -1.51
C LEU A 60 3.48 2.92 -2.95
N ILE A 61 3.71 4.20 -3.21
CA ILE A 61 4.15 4.69 -4.53
C ILE A 61 5.51 4.08 -4.89
N GLN A 62 6.48 4.14 -3.98
CA GLN A 62 7.82 3.54 -4.16
C GLN A 62 7.73 2.03 -4.42
N TYR A 63 6.87 1.34 -3.66
CA TYR A 63 6.63 -0.09 -3.81
C TYR A 63 6.05 -0.42 -5.19
N ASN A 64 4.99 0.28 -5.61
CA ASN A 64 4.36 0.06 -6.91
C ASN A 64 5.33 0.31 -8.07
N ARG A 65 6.19 1.34 -7.98
CA ARG A 65 7.24 1.60 -8.97
C ARG A 65 8.19 0.40 -9.11
N ARG A 66 8.62 -0.19 -7.99
CA ARG A 66 9.48 -1.39 -8.01
C ARG A 66 8.76 -2.61 -8.58
N GLN A 67 7.48 -2.81 -8.24
CA GLN A 67 6.67 -3.91 -8.79
C GLN A 67 6.54 -3.80 -10.31
N LEU A 68 6.28 -2.61 -10.85
CA LEU A 68 6.20 -2.37 -12.29
C LEU A 68 7.52 -2.67 -13.00
N LEU A 69 8.67 -2.32 -12.40
CA LEU A 69 9.99 -2.64 -12.96
C LEU A 69 10.25 -4.15 -12.98
N MET A 70 9.92 -4.87 -11.90
CA MET A 70 10.05 -6.32 -11.86
C MET A 70 9.11 -6.99 -12.86
N LEU A 71 7.89 -6.49 -13.01
CA LEU A 71 6.92 -7.01 -13.97
C LEU A 71 7.41 -6.80 -15.41
N LEU A 72 7.98 -5.63 -15.73
CA LEU A 72 8.58 -5.35 -17.05
C LEU A 72 9.69 -6.34 -17.41
N GLN A 73 10.51 -6.76 -16.43
CA GLN A 73 11.57 -7.73 -16.64
C GLN A 73 11.01 -9.14 -16.95
N ASN A 74 9.86 -9.48 -16.36
CA ASN A 74 9.24 -10.79 -16.49
C ASN A 74 8.22 -10.89 -17.65
N CYS A 75 7.90 -9.78 -18.34
CA CYS A 75 6.99 -9.80 -19.48
C CYS A 75 7.55 -10.67 -20.62
N THR A 76 6.76 -11.64 -21.08
CA THR A 76 7.07 -12.47 -22.26
C THR A 76 6.38 -11.96 -23.54
N ASN A 77 5.35 -11.13 -23.40
CA ASN A 77 4.58 -10.57 -24.51
C ASN A 77 4.95 -9.09 -24.75
N GLU A 78 5.13 -8.72 -26.02
CA GLU A 78 5.43 -7.34 -26.44
C GLU A 78 4.28 -6.36 -26.13
N GLU A 79 3.03 -6.82 -26.18
CA GLU A 79 1.87 -5.98 -25.85
C GLU A 79 1.83 -5.62 -24.37
N GLU A 80 2.05 -6.60 -23.50
CA GLU A 80 2.16 -6.40 -22.05
C GLU A 80 3.35 -5.49 -21.72
N ARG A 81 4.50 -5.74 -22.35
CA ARG A 81 5.71 -4.91 -22.18
C ARG A 81 5.43 -3.44 -22.52
N ARG A 82 4.74 -3.17 -23.63
CA ARG A 82 4.36 -1.82 -24.06
C ARG A 82 3.39 -1.16 -23.08
N CYS A 83 2.41 -1.90 -22.56
CA CYS A 83 1.47 -1.41 -21.56
C CYS A 83 2.21 -0.97 -20.28
N VAL A 84 3.11 -1.83 -19.78
CA VAL A 84 3.89 -1.58 -18.56
C VAL A 84 4.86 -0.41 -18.75
N GLN A 85 5.52 -0.30 -19.91
CA GLN A 85 6.33 0.87 -20.25
C GLN A 85 5.52 2.16 -20.24
N LYS A 86 4.31 2.14 -20.83
CA LYS A 86 3.41 3.30 -20.81
C LYS A 86 3.03 3.69 -19.38
N SER A 87 2.71 2.72 -18.52
CA SER A 87 2.43 2.97 -17.10
C SER A 87 3.63 3.57 -16.38
N LEU A 88 4.84 3.04 -16.58
CA LEU A 88 6.07 3.58 -15.97
C LEU A 88 6.34 5.03 -16.39
N LEU A 89 6.22 5.34 -17.69
CA LEU A 89 6.37 6.70 -18.22
C LEU A 89 5.30 7.65 -17.71
N SER A 90 4.08 7.16 -17.44
CA SER A 90 3.04 7.99 -16.84
C SER A 90 3.30 8.33 -15.36
N CYS A 91 4.16 7.55 -14.67
CA CYS A 91 4.50 7.75 -13.26
C CYS A 91 5.62 8.78 -13.02
N SER A 92 6.25 9.33 -14.06
CA SER A 92 7.38 10.28 -13.96
C SER A 92 6.99 11.76 -13.87
N LEU A 93 5.71 12.09 -13.65
CA LEU A 93 5.26 13.49 -13.54
C LEU A 93 5.07 13.94 -12.07
N THR A 94 5.86 14.97 -11.72
CA THR A 94 5.82 15.91 -10.59
C THR A 94 5.77 15.37 -9.16
N GLU A 95 6.96 15.36 -8.53
CA GLU A 95 7.09 15.61 -7.10
C GLU A 95 6.54 17.02 -6.81
N GLU A 96 5.26 17.14 -6.52
CA GLU A 96 4.78 18.33 -5.84
C GLU A 96 5.41 18.32 -4.45
N ALA A 97 6.34 19.25 -4.23
CA ALA A 97 6.99 19.52 -2.96
C ALA A 97 5.91 19.71 -1.90
N SER A 98 5.62 18.62 -1.16
CA SER A 98 4.74 18.67 0.00
C SER A 98 5.47 19.50 1.03
N GLN A 99 5.12 20.78 1.13
CA GLN A 99 5.58 21.69 2.18
C GLN A 99 5.52 20.97 3.53
N SER A 100 6.69 20.73 4.11
CA SER A 100 6.87 20.28 5.47
C SER A 100 6.41 21.42 6.38
N GLY A 101 5.16 21.37 6.81
CA GLY A 101 4.77 22.03 8.05
C GLY A 101 5.33 21.19 9.18
N ASP A 102 6.49 21.59 9.71
CA ASP A 102 6.90 21.20 11.04
C ASP A 102 5.86 21.81 12.00
N GLU A 103 4.94 20.98 12.50
CA GLU A 103 4.17 21.37 13.69
C GLU A 103 5.04 21.01 14.90
N GLU A 104 5.53 22.05 15.55
CA GLU A 104 6.24 21.98 16.83
C GLU A 104 5.36 21.24 17.86
N ASP A 105 5.92 20.20 18.46
CA ASP A 105 5.32 19.49 19.59
C ASP A 105 5.19 20.47 20.78
N ASP A 106 3.96 20.87 21.08
CA ASP A 106 3.57 21.56 22.32
C ASP A 106 3.71 20.56 23.50
N ASP A 107 4.83 20.67 24.22
CA ASP A 107 5.10 19.97 25.47
C ASP A 107 4.25 20.56 26.61
N GLY A 108 3.00 20.10 26.70
CA GLY A 108 2.15 20.30 27.87
C GLY A 108 2.35 19.19 28.91
N THR A 109 3.41 19.31 29.71
CA THR A 109 3.59 18.52 30.94
C THR A 109 2.84 19.18 32.10
N GLU A 110 2.13 18.37 32.92
CA GLU A 110 1.60 18.76 34.25
C GLU A 110 2.72 19.11 35.25
#